data_AF-A0A963XSV4-F1
#
_entry.id   AF-A0A963XSV4-F1
#
_cell.length_a   1.000
_cell.length_b   1.000
_cell.length_c   1.000
_cell.angle_alpha   90.00
_cell.angle_beta   90.00
_cell.angle_gamma   90.00
#
_symmetry.space_group_name_H-M   'P 1'
#
loop_
_entity.id
_entity.type
_entity.pdbx_description
1 polymer ?
#
loop_
_entity_poly.entity_id
_entity_poly.type
_entity_poly.pdbx_seq_one_letter_code
_entity_poly.pdbx_strand_id
1 'polypeptide(L)' 'MTSRKAGQAPEIAVAFDRVNIVFGDHPERALPLMDRGLSRTEIQKETGQVLGVHDCSLTVAKGEILVLMGL' A
#
# COMPACT_ATOMS: atom_id res chain seq x y z
N MET A 1 6.29 -1.30 36.35
CA MET A 1 5.00 -0.72 35.93
C MET A 1 5.24 0.69 35.43
N THR A 2 5.50 0.87 34.14
CA THR A 2 5.65 2.21 33.55
C THR A 2 4.27 2.75 33.17
N SER A 3 3.82 3.75 33.93
CA SER A 3 2.62 4.55 33.64
C SER A 3 2.64 5.04 32.19
N ARG A 4 1.64 4.66 31.38
CA ARG A 4 1.38 5.32 30.10
C ARG A 4 0.93 6.75 30.39
N LYS A 5 1.63 7.75 29.86
CA LYS A 5 1.13 9.12 29.80
C LYS A 5 -0.09 9.14 28.86
N ALA A 6 -1.25 9.50 29.39
CA ALA A 6 -2.40 9.83 28.57
C ALA A 6 -2.04 11.02 27.67
N GLY A 7 -2.11 10.86 26.34
CA GLY A 7 -1.92 11.94 25.37
C GLY A 7 -0.73 11.80 24.41
N GLN A 8 0.03 10.70 24.42
CA GLN A 8 1.12 10.50 23.47
C GLN A 8 0.64 9.72 22.24
N ALA A 9 0.90 10.26 21.05
CA ALA A 9 0.62 9.57 19.79
C ALA A 9 1.27 8.18 19.79
N PRO A 10 0.60 7.15 19.23
CA PRO A 10 1.12 5.80 19.24
C PRO A 10 2.52 5.75 18.60
N GLU A 11 3.44 5.03 19.23
CA GLU A 11 4.77 4.76 18.65
C GLU A 11 4.56 3.93 17.37
N ILE A 12 4.78 4.55 16.21
CA ILE A 12 4.68 3.88 14.92
C ILE A 12 5.87 2.95 14.76
N ALA A 13 5.61 1.66 14.60
CA ALA A 13 6.62 0.63 14.43
C ALA A 13 6.93 0.39 12.93
N VAL A 14 5.93 0.50 12.06
CA VAL A 14 6.07 0.33 10.61
C VAL A 14 5.23 1.39 9.90
N ALA A 15 5.76 1.97 8.82
CA ALA A 15 5.05 2.91 7.95
C ALA A 15 5.20 2.49 6.49
N PHE A 16 4.08 2.42 5.78
CA PHE A 16 4.02 2.34 4.33
C PHE A 16 3.63 3.74 3.82
N ASP A 17 4.41 4.29 2.90
CA ASP A 17 4.17 5.59 2.29
C ASP A 17 3.99 5.41 0.78
N ARG A 18 2.78 5.67 0.28
CA ARG A 18 2.41 5.63 -1.15
C ARG A 18 2.89 4.37 -1.88
N VAL A 19 2.64 3.20 -1.29
CA VAL A 19 3.09 1.91 -1.83
C VAL A 19 2.16 1.43 -2.94
N ASN A 20 2.77 0.94 -4.01
CA ASN A 20 2.10 0.31 -5.15
C ASN A 20 2.46 -1.19 -5.21
N ILE A 21 1.49 -2.05 -5.48
CA ILE A 21 1.70 -3.49 -5.68
C ILE A 21 1.12 -3.87 -7.04
N VAL A 22 1.99 -4.35 -7.93
CA VAL A 22 1.66 -4.73 -9.30
C VAL A 22 2.13 -6.16 -9.54
N PHE A 23 1.27 -6.97 -10.16
CA PHE A 23 1.56 -8.36 -10.52
C PHE A 23 1.66 -8.52 -12.04
N GLY A 24 2.63 -9.31 -12.50
CA GLY A 24 2.86 -9.63 -13.90
C GLY A 24 4.35 -9.60 -14.25
N ASP A 25 4.66 -9.89 -15.51
CA ASP A 25 6.05 -10.06 -15.97
C ASP A 25 6.82 -8.74 -16.14
N HIS A 26 6.10 -7.61 -16.28
CA HIS A 26 6.65 -6.28 -16.58
C HIS A 26 5.92 -5.18 -15.79
N PRO A 27 5.97 -5.22 -14.44
CA PRO A 27 5.18 -4.35 -13.56
C PRO A 27 5.49 -2.86 -13.74
N GLU A 28 6.70 -2.52 -14.16
CA GLU A 28 7.15 -1.16 -14.44
C GLU A 28 6.30 -0.45 -15.51
N ARG A 29 5.65 -1.21 -16.41
CA ARG A 29 4.78 -0.66 -17.46
C ARG A 29 3.48 -0.09 -16.90
N ALA A 30 3.05 -0.54 -15.72
CA ALA A 30 1.82 -0.06 -15.08
C ALA A 30 2.01 1.28 -14.38
N LEU A 31 3.19 1.54 -13.78
CA LEU A 31 3.43 2.71 -12.94
C LEU A 31 3.10 4.05 -13.63
N PRO A 32 3.53 4.33 -14.88
CA PRO A 32 3.21 5.59 -15.54
C PRO A 32 1.71 5.76 -15.83
N LEU A 33 0.99 4.67 -16.02
CA LEU A 33 -0.46 4.70 -16.27
C LEU A 33 -1.24 4.92 -14.97
N MET A 34 -0.73 4.38 -13.86
CA MET A 34 -1.25 4.62 -12.52
C MET A 34 -1.11 6.10 -12.14
N ASP A 35 0.07 6.71 -12.39
CA ASP A 35 0.31 8.13 -12.12
C ASP A 35 -0.59 9.06 -12.95
N ARG A 36 -1.04 8.58 -14.12
CA ARG A 36 -2.03 9.26 -14.97
C ARG A 36 -3.48 9.07 -14.49
N GLY A 37 -3.72 8.27 -13.45
CA GLY A 37 -5.04 8.01 -12.88
C GLY A 37 -5.90 7.03 -13.70
N LEU A 38 -5.30 6.18 -14.54
CA LEU A 38 -6.05 5.16 -15.28
C LEU A 38 -6.62 4.10 -14.32
N SER A 39 -7.75 3.51 -14.70
CA SER A 39 -8.37 2.43 -13.93
C SER A 39 -7.58 1.13 -14.03
N ARG A 40 -7.77 0.24 -13.04
CA ARG A 40 -7.16 -1.10 -13.02
C ARG A 40 -7.41 -1.88 -14.31
N THR A 41 -8.64 -1.82 -14.84
CA THR A 41 -9.04 -2.53 -16.06
C THR A 41 -8.34 -1.98 -17.30
N GLU A 42 -8.19 -0.66 -17.41
CA GLU A 42 -7.47 -0.04 -18.53
C GLU A 42 -5.99 -0.39 -18.49
N ILE A 43 -5.36 -0.29 -17.32
CA ILE A 43 -3.96 -0.66 -17.11
C ILE A 43 -3.73 -2.13 -17.47
N GLN A 44 -4.60 -3.03 -17.01
CA GLN A 44 -4.49 -4.45 -17.33
C GLN A 44 -4.64 -4.71 -18.83
N LYS A 45 -5.58 -4.05 -19.50
CA LYS A 45 -5.79 -4.19 -20.94
C LYS A 45 -4.60 -3.67 -21.76
N GLU A 46 -3.98 -2.58 -21.33
CA GLU A 46 -2.85 -1.96 -22.05
C GLU A 46 -1.50 -2.66 -21.80
N THR A 47 -1.30 -3.19 -20.58
CA THR A 47 0.02 -3.65 -20.13
C THR A 47 0.10 -5.14 -19.82
N GLY A 48 -1.05 -5.81 -19.70
CA GLY A 48 -1.15 -7.18 -19.17
C GLY A 48 -0.86 -7.28 -17.66
N GLN A 49 -0.58 -6.16 -16.98
CA GLN A 49 -0.24 -6.15 -15.55
C GLN A 49 -1.49 -5.99 -14.69
N VAL A 50 -1.54 -6.70 -13.56
CA VAL A 50 -2.64 -6.61 -12.60
C VAL A 50 -2.26 -5.69 -11.45
N LEU A 51 -3.05 -4.65 -11.25
CA LEU A 51 -2.86 -3.69 -10.16
C LEU A 51 -3.56 -4.18 -8.88
N GLY A 52 -2.77 -4.60 -7.88
CA GLY A 52 -3.27 -5.03 -6.59
C GLY A 52 -3.56 -3.86 -5.64
N VAL A 53 -2.57 -2.99 -5.47
CA VAL A 53 -2.63 -1.82 -4.58
C VAL A 53 -2.08 -0.60 -5.29
N HIS A 54 -2.77 0.53 -5.16
CA HIS A 54 -2.33 1.81 -5.68
C HIS A 54 -2.33 2.85 -4.57
N ASP A 55 -1.21 3.57 -4.45
CA ASP A 55 -1.04 4.72 -3.56
C ASP A 55 -1.46 4.47 -2.10
N CYS A 56 -1.12 3.29 -1.57
CA CYS A 56 -1.52 2.92 -0.22
C CYS A 56 -0.53 3.46 0.81
N SER A 57 -1.03 4.24 1.76
CA SER A 57 -0.29 4.69 2.94
C SER A 57 -0.96 4.14 4.20
N LEU A 58 -0.19 3.49 5.06
CA LEU A 58 -0.68 2.95 6.33
C LEU A 58 0.44 2.91 7.37
N THR A 59 0.07 2.98 8.64
CA THR A 59 1.00 2.88 9.76
C THR A 59 0.56 1.78 10.70
N VAL A 60 1.51 1.01 11.22
CA VAL A 60 1.27 -0.03 12.22
C VAL A 60 1.91 0.42 13.54
N ALA A 61 1.11 0.54 14.58
CA ALA A 61 1.57 0.92 15.90
C ALA A 61 2.27 -0.26 16.62
N LYS A 62 3.14 0.04 17.57
CA LYS A 62 3.79 -0.99 18.39
C LYS A 62 2.78 -1.85 19.14
N GLY A 63 2.85 -3.16 18.93
CA GLY A 63 1.94 -4.14 19.52
C GLY A 63 0.64 -4.36 18.72
N GLU A 64 0.48 -3.67 17.60
CA GLU A 64 -0.61 -3.91 16.65
C GLU A 64 -0.24 -5.03 15.67
N ILE A 65 -1.23 -5.87 15.33
CA ILE A 65 -1.11 -6.86 14.27
C ILE A 65 -2.05 -6.43 13.15
N LEU A 66 -1.47 -6.13 11.99
CA LEU A 66 -2.20 -5.78 10.78
C LEU A 66 -1.97 -6.88 9.73
N VAL A 67 -3.07 -7.44 9.22
CA VAL A 67 -3.05 -8.48 8.19
C VAL A 67 -3.70 -7.92 6.93
N LEU A 68 -2.94 -7.85 5.85
CA LEU A 68 -3.44 -7.51 4.52
C LEU A 68 -3.81 -8.81 3.79
N MET A 69 -5.09 -8.96 3.46
CA MET A 69 -5.59 -10.07 2.64
C MET A 69 -5.98 -9.56 1.26
N GLY A 70 -5.58 -10.30 0.22
CA GLY A 70 -6.05 -10.13 -1.16
C GLY A 70 -6.89 -11.33 -1.60
N LEU A 71 -7.82 -11.09 -2.52
CA LEU A 71 -8.57 -12.13 -3.25
C LEU A 71 -7.83 -12.52 -4.54
#